data_AF-A0A968J206-F1
#
_entry.id   AF-A0A968J206-F1
#
_cell.length_a   1.000
_cell.length_b   1.000
_cell.length_c   1.000
_cell.angle_alpha   90.00
_cell.angle_beta   90.00
_cell.angle_gamma   90.00
#
_symmetry.space_group_name_H-M   'P 1'
#
loop_
_entity.id
_entity.type
_entity.pdbx_description
1 polymer ?
#
loop_
_entity_poly.entity_id
_entity_poly.type
_entity_poly.pdbx_seq_one_letter_code
_entity_poly.pdbx_strand_id
1 'polypeptide(L)'
;MHGRVLRMYVGASGELGFQTNDVHDLSRCPPDECLKRESLDKPDLPFLWILTPTASEEILSNAQATIQPEEWGAGVYFLAPLLRTALVVIHHFPLIRETLWLRLLGRGKVQQQTVTDLLELAPEDPMRQNVLRALSNCRIGVSTKQEELEEEERELIMNLSPAFLEWEKSTLNQGRQQGGQEGKREEAFTMAKRVLNRRVGSIESTLQQKVERLSTEKLEELVETLFVLTTENEIRDRLEQQNS
;
A
#
# COMPACT_ATOMS: atom_id res chain seq x y z
N MET A 1 -18.57 6.36 12.28
CA MET A 1 -17.55 5.35 11.90
C MET A 1 -17.88 4.91 10.49
N HIS A 2 -17.01 5.19 9.52
CA HIS A 2 -17.21 4.82 8.12
C HIS A 2 -16.96 3.32 7.97
N GLY A 3 -18.01 2.50 7.99
CA GLY A 3 -17.90 1.08 7.70
C GLY A 3 -17.73 0.88 6.20
N ARG A 4 -16.50 0.61 5.74
CA ARG A 4 -16.27 0.21 4.34
C ARG A 4 -16.70 -1.24 4.18
N VAL A 5 -17.57 -1.52 3.21
CA VAL A 5 -17.90 -2.90 2.82
C VAL A 5 -16.84 -3.34 1.82
N LEU A 6 -16.02 -4.32 2.22
CA LEU A 6 -15.07 -5.00 1.35
C LEU A 6 -15.81 -6.07 0.55
N ARG A 7 -15.90 -5.91 -0.77
CA ARG A 7 -16.40 -6.92 -1.69
C ARG A 7 -15.21 -7.68 -2.26
N MET A 8 -15.14 -8.98 -1.99
CA MET A 8 -14.26 -9.89 -2.72
C MET A 8 -14.84 -10.11 -4.12
N TYR A 9 -14.02 -9.93 -5.15
CA TYR A 9 -14.36 -10.27 -6.52
C TYR A 9 -13.23 -11.09 -7.14
N VAL A 10 -13.58 -11.85 -8.17
CA VAL A 10 -12.63 -12.63 -8.97
C VAL A 10 -12.48 -11.92 -10.31
N GLY A 11 -11.25 -11.49 -10.62
CA GLY A 11 -10.90 -10.97 -11.94
C GLY A 11 -11.00 -12.06 -13.00
N ALA A 12 -11.13 -11.69 -14.28
CA ALA A 12 -11.29 -12.64 -15.38
C ALA A 12 -10.14 -13.68 -15.53
N SER A 13 -9.01 -13.44 -14.85
CA SER A 13 -7.84 -14.32 -14.74
C SER A 13 -7.81 -15.22 -13.50
N GLY A 14 -8.85 -15.23 -12.66
CA GLY A 14 -8.89 -16.00 -11.40
C GLY A 14 -8.24 -15.28 -10.21
N GLU A 15 -7.90 -14.00 -10.36
CA GLU A 15 -7.29 -13.19 -9.30
C GLU A 15 -8.33 -12.74 -8.27
N LEU A 16 -8.05 -12.94 -6.99
CA LEU A 16 -8.86 -12.43 -5.88
C LEU A 16 -8.57 -10.94 -5.65
N GLY A 17 -9.54 -10.08 -5.94
CA GLY A 17 -9.50 -8.63 -5.70
C GLY A 17 -10.45 -8.20 -4.59
N PHE A 18 -10.13 -7.08 -3.94
CA PHE A 18 -10.99 -6.44 -2.94
C PHE A 18 -11.42 -5.04 -3.42
N GLN A 19 -12.72 -4.77 -3.47
CA GLN A 19 -13.25 -3.43 -3.75
C GLN A 19 -13.93 -2.89 -2.50
N THR A 20 -13.65 -1.63 -2.16
CA THR A 20 -14.39 -0.93 -1.12
C THR A 20 -15.45 -0.04 -1.78
N ASN A 21 -16.71 -0.22 -1.41
CA ASN A 21 -17.73 0.80 -1.67
C ASN A 21 -17.86 1.70 -0.44
N ASP A 22 -17.92 3.01 -0.66
CA ASP A 22 -18.19 3.99 0.37
C ASP A 22 -19.64 3.83 0.85
N VAL A 23 -19.82 3.50 2.12
CA VAL A 23 -21.14 3.54 2.78
C VAL A 23 -21.35 4.95 3.28
N HIS A 24 -22.47 5.57 2.87
CA HIS A 24 -22.88 6.89 3.32
C HIS A 24 -22.85 7.03 4.86
N ASP A 25 -22.35 8.17 5.33
CA ASP A 25 -22.18 8.53 6.74
C ASP A 25 -23.53 8.62 7.48
N LEU A 26 -23.87 7.58 8.24
CA LEU A 26 -25.11 7.48 9.03
C LEU A 26 -25.14 8.37 10.29
N SER A 27 -24.11 9.22 10.52
CA SER A 27 -24.00 10.01 11.75
C SER A 27 -24.76 11.35 11.75
N ARG A 28 -25.47 11.71 10.67
CA ARG A 28 -26.23 12.98 10.56
C ARG A 28 -27.70 12.79 10.16
N CYS A 29 -28.41 11.85 10.79
CA CYS A 29 -29.85 11.73 10.56
C CYS A 29 -30.64 12.56 11.60
N PRO A 30 -31.44 13.56 11.18
CA PRO A 30 -32.35 14.27 12.09
C PRO A 30 -33.42 13.31 12.64
N PRO A 31 -33.92 13.53 13.88
CA PRO A 31 -34.74 12.56 14.62
C PRO A 31 -36.10 12.22 13.98
N ASP A 32 -36.51 12.97 12.96
CA ASP A 32 -37.84 12.88 12.36
C ASP A 32 -37.85 12.08 11.02
N GLU A 33 -36.68 11.65 10.54
CA GLU A 33 -36.49 11.00 9.23
C GLU A 33 -36.10 9.52 9.35
N CYS A 34 -36.60 8.85 10.39
CA CYS A 34 -36.38 7.42 10.60
C CYS A 34 -37.08 6.56 9.54
N LEU A 35 -36.27 6.04 8.62
CA LEU A 35 -36.45 4.81 7.83
C LEU A 35 -37.60 4.82 6.80
N LYS A 36 -37.40 5.52 5.69
CA LYS A 36 -37.79 4.91 4.41
C LYS A 36 -36.94 3.66 4.24
N ARG A 37 -37.55 2.48 4.38
CA ARG A 37 -36.95 1.23 3.89
C ARG A 37 -36.83 1.33 2.39
N GLU A 38 -35.72 1.88 1.89
CA GLU A 38 -35.31 1.61 0.52
C GLU A 38 -35.08 0.10 0.45
N SER A 39 -35.92 -0.59 -0.33
CA SER A 39 -35.72 -2.02 -0.56
C SER A 39 -34.47 -2.15 -1.41
N LEU A 40 -33.36 -2.56 -0.78
CA LEU A 40 -32.19 -2.98 -1.54
C LEU A 40 -32.60 -4.18 -2.41
N ASP A 41 -32.35 -4.08 -3.71
CA ASP A 41 -32.55 -5.22 -4.60
C ASP A 41 -31.61 -6.35 -4.16
N LYS A 42 -32.03 -7.61 -4.34
CA LYS A 42 -31.24 -8.80 -3.95
C LYS A 42 -29.74 -8.77 -4.34
N PRO A 43 -29.31 -8.24 -5.51
CA PRO A 43 -27.89 -8.11 -5.85
C PRO A 43 -27.09 -7.11 -4.99
N ASP A 44 -27.75 -6.18 -4.29
CA ASP A 44 -27.12 -5.11 -3.52
C ASP A 44 -26.94 -5.43 -2.04
N LEU A 45 -27.50 -6.54 -1.57
CA LEU A 45 -27.33 -6.98 -0.20
C LEU A 45 -25.84 -7.37 0.07
N PRO A 46 -25.32 -7.19 1.29
CA PRO A 46 -23.92 -7.49 1.62
C PRO A 46 -23.69 -9.00 1.81
N PHE A 47 -22.63 -9.56 1.23
CA PHE A 47 -22.30 -10.98 1.37
C PHE A 47 -21.22 -11.18 2.45
N LEU A 48 -21.41 -12.12 3.38
CA LEU A 48 -20.49 -12.36 4.49
C LEU A 48 -19.38 -13.32 4.07
N TRP A 49 -18.12 -12.90 4.24
CA TRP A 49 -16.95 -13.72 3.99
C TRP A 49 -16.22 -13.97 5.32
N ILE A 50 -16.06 -15.24 5.69
CA ILE A 50 -15.36 -15.64 6.91
C ILE A 50 -14.08 -16.35 6.50
N LEU A 51 -12.93 -15.80 6.89
CA LEU A 51 -11.63 -16.43 6.69
C LEU A 51 -11.25 -17.22 7.94
N THR A 52 -10.92 -18.49 7.77
CA THR A 52 -10.45 -19.35 8.86
C THR A 52 -9.15 -20.06 8.47
N PRO A 53 -8.13 -20.09 9.34
CA PRO A 53 -6.89 -20.83 9.10
C PRO A 53 -7.17 -22.32 8.81
N THR A 54 -8.03 -22.92 9.63
CA THR A 54 -8.39 -24.33 9.57
C THR A 54 -9.89 -24.54 9.77
N ALA A 55 -10.41 -25.64 9.23
CA ALA A 55 -11.79 -26.09 9.42
C ALA A 55 -11.83 -27.60 9.26
N SER A 56 -12.41 -28.31 10.23
CA SER A 56 -12.58 -29.75 10.13
C SER A 56 -13.71 -30.09 9.13
N GLU A 57 -13.64 -31.27 8.53
CA GLU A 57 -14.72 -31.79 7.67
C GLU A 57 -16.05 -31.87 8.42
N GLU A 58 -16.02 -32.12 9.72
CA GLU A 58 -17.21 -32.11 10.59
C GLU A 58 -17.87 -30.74 10.64
N ILE A 59 -17.10 -29.66 10.80
CA ILE A 59 -17.63 -28.28 10.80
C ILE A 59 -18.25 -27.96 9.44
N LEU A 60 -17.57 -28.32 8.36
CA LEU A 60 -18.05 -28.06 7.00
C LEU A 60 -19.33 -28.84 6.69
N SER A 61 -19.40 -30.10 7.11
CA SER A 61 -20.58 -30.95 6.97
C SER A 61 -21.78 -30.42 7.77
N ASN A 62 -21.55 -30.07 9.04
CA ASN A 62 -22.59 -29.51 9.91
C ASN A 62 -23.11 -28.16 9.41
N ALA A 63 -22.23 -27.36 8.80
CA ALA A 63 -22.61 -26.10 8.17
C ALA A 63 -23.33 -26.28 6.82
N GLN A 64 -23.43 -27.51 6.31
CA GLN A 64 -23.93 -27.83 4.95
C GLN A 64 -23.19 -27.00 3.88
N ALA A 65 -21.89 -26.84 4.08
CA ALA A 65 -21.07 -25.98 3.25
C ALA A 65 -20.73 -26.69 1.93
N THR A 66 -21.03 -26.05 0.81
CA THR A 66 -20.89 -26.61 -0.54
C THR A 66 -19.76 -25.92 -1.29
N ILE A 67 -18.96 -26.68 -2.03
CA ILE A 67 -17.92 -26.13 -2.91
C ILE A 67 -18.50 -25.80 -4.28
N GLN A 68 -17.95 -24.78 -4.92
CA GLN A 68 -18.22 -24.43 -6.31
C GLN A 68 -16.89 -24.47 -7.09
N PRO A 69 -16.39 -25.66 -7.45
CA PRO A 69 -15.01 -25.84 -7.92
C PRO A 69 -14.72 -25.13 -9.24
N GLU A 70 -15.73 -25.03 -10.12
CA GLU A 70 -15.62 -24.40 -11.43
C GLU A 70 -15.40 -22.88 -11.35
N GLU A 71 -15.93 -22.23 -10.31
CA GLU A 71 -15.86 -20.77 -10.16
C GLU A 71 -14.82 -20.32 -9.13
N TRP A 72 -14.65 -21.05 -8.02
CA TRP A 72 -13.87 -20.59 -6.87
C TRP A 72 -12.72 -21.51 -6.49
N GLY A 73 -12.64 -22.71 -7.07
CA GLY A 73 -11.61 -23.68 -6.76
C GLY A 73 -11.71 -24.27 -5.34
N ALA A 74 -10.59 -24.84 -4.86
CA ALA A 74 -10.52 -25.45 -3.54
C ALA A 74 -10.43 -24.40 -2.41
N GLY A 75 -11.02 -24.72 -1.25
CA GLY A 75 -10.91 -23.89 -0.05
C GLY A 75 -12.01 -22.83 0.13
N VAL A 76 -12.89 -22.64 -0.85
CA VAL A 76 -14.07 -21.75 -0.73
C VAL A 76 -15.34 -22.58 -0.63
N TYR A 77 -16.08 -22.37 0.47
CA TYR A 77 -17.31 -23.09 0.75
C TYR A 77 -18.47 -22.12 0.95
N PHE A 78 -19.59 -22.38 0.30
CA PHE A 78 -20.81 -21.60 0.38
C PHE A 78 -21.83 -22.27 1.29
N LEU A 79 -22.39 -21.49 2.22
CA LEU A 79 -23.50 -21.94 3.05
C LEU A 79 -24.82 -21.79 2.30
N ALA A 80 -25.93 -22.20 2.94
CA ALA A 80 -27.26 -22.08 2.38
C ALA A 80 -27.50 -20.67 1.78
N PRO A 81 -28.08 -20.55 0.56
CA PRO A 81 -28.21 -19.27 -0.15
C PRO A 81 -28.92 -18.17 0.64
N LEU A 82 -29.79 -18.55 1.58
CA LEU A 82 -30.47 -17.64 2.50
C LEU A 82 -29.50 -16.85 3.40
N LEU A 83 -28.39 -17.48 3.82
CA LEU A 83 -27.42 -16.90 4.74
C LEU A 83 -26.46 -15.93 4.05
N ARG A 84 -26.23 -16.11 2.74
CA ARG A 84 -25.33 -15.28 1.93
C ARG A 84 -23.94 -15.19 2.57
N THR A 85 -23.42 -16.36 2.93
CA THR A 85 -22.15 -16.51 3.64
C THR A 85 -21.25 -17.51 2.91
N ALA A 86 -19.97 -17.17 2.82
CA ALA A 86 -18.91 -18.10 2.40
C ALA A 86 -17.84 -18.24 3.49
N LEU A 87 -17.32 -19.45 3.59
CA LEU A 87 -16.18 -19.83 4.42
C LEU A 87 -14.96 -20.00 3.51
N VAL A 88 -13.89 -19.29 3.83
CA VAL A 88 -12.60 -19.36 3.16
C VAL A 88 -11.65 -20.10 4.09
N VAL A 89 -11.33 -21.34 3.75
CA VAL A 89 -10.57 -22.28 4.57
C VAL A 89 -9.14 -22.32 4.06
N ILE A 90 -8.24 -21.61 4.74
CA ILE A 90 -6.91 -21.27 4.24
C ILE A 90 -6.05 -22.53 3.96
N HIS A 91 -6.05 -23.51 4.87
CA HIS A 91 -5.25 -24.74 4.69
C HIS A 91 -5.71 -25.68 3.56
N HIS A 92 -6.88 -25.43 2.94
CA HIS A 92 -7.36 -26.21 1.80
C HIS A 92 -6.95 -25.60 0.45
N PHE A 93 -6.34 -24.41 0.44
CA PHE A 93 -5.87 -23.79 -0.79
C PHE A 93 -4.61 -24.50 -1.33
N PRO A 94 -4.46 -24.60 -2.67
CA PRO A 94 -3.26 -25.15 -3.28
C PRO A 94 -2.03 -24.32 -2.93
N LEU A 95 -0.85 -24.96 -2.86
CA LEU A 95 0.43 -24.33 -2.59
C LEU A 95 1.00 -23.67 -3.85
N ILE A 96 0.32 -22.62 -4.33
CA ILE A 96 0.68 -21.84 -5.52
C ILE A 96 0.89 -20.37 -5.17
N ARG A 97 1.41 -19.58 -6.11
CA ARG A 97 1.79 -18.17 -5.87
C ARG A 97 0.56 -17.29 -5.60
N GLU A 98 -0.55 -17.58 -6.25
CA GLU A 98 -1.80 -16.82 -6.22
C GLU A 98 -2.47 -16.90 -4.84
N THR A 99 -2.27 -18.00 -4.12
CA THR A 99 -2.84 -18.24 -2.78
C THR A 99 -1.87 -17.88 -1.66
N LEU A 100 -0.65 -17.48 -1.98
CA LEU A 100 0.44 -17.25 -1.03
C LEU A 100 0.05 -16.22 0.05
N TRP A 101 -0.63 -15.14 -0.35
CA TRP A 101 -1.08 -14.11 0.59
C TRP A 101 -2.14 -14.60 1.58
N LEU A 102 -3.08 -15.46 1.12
CA LEU A 102 -4.08 -16.09 1.99
C LEU A 102 -3.42 -17.05 2.98
N ARG A 103 -2.46 -17.85 2.49
CA ARG A 103 -1.75 -18.84 3.32
C ARG A 103 -0.87 -18.20 4.38
N LEU A 104 -0.42 -16.96 4.17
CA LEU A 104 0.31 -16.18 5.18
C LEU A 104 -0.57 -15.89 6.41
N LEU A 105 -1.88 -15.74 6.21
CA LEU A 105 -2.87 -15.57 7.28
C LEU A 105 -3.25 -16.90 7.97
N GLY A 106 -2.71 -18.02 7.49
CA GLY A 106 -2.87 -19.33 8.11
C GLY A 106 -2.11 -19.45 9.43
N ARG A 107 -2.05 -20.66 9.97
CA ARG A 107 -1.34 -20.98 11.22
C ARG A 107 -0.43 -22.20 11.07
N GLY A 108 0.52 -22.35 11.98
CA GLY A 108 1.44 -23.48 12.07
C GLY A 108 2.21 -23.74 10.77
N LYS A 109 2.23 -24.99 10.32
CA LYS A 109 3.04 -25.44 9.17
C LYS A 109 2.72 -24.73 7.85
N VAL A 110 1.45 -24.41 7.62
CA VAL A 110 1.03 -23.69 6.39
C VAL A 110 1.66 -22.31 6.35
N GLN A 111 1.68 -21.61 7.49
CA GLN A 111 2.28 -20.29 7.59
C GLN A 111 3.81 -20.38 7.49
N GLN A 112 4.46 -21.32 8.18
CA GLN A 112 5.91 -21.51 8.12
C GLN A 112 6.39 -21.77 6.69
N GLN A 113 5.74 -22.69 5.97
CA GLN A 113 6.06 -22.96 4.56
C GLN A 113 5.84 -21.72 3.69
N THR A 114 4.74 -20.99 3.93
CA THR A 114 4.43 -19.77 3.17
C THR A 114 5.45 -18.66 3.41
N VAL A 115 6.02 -18.57 4.60
CA VAL A 115 7.14 -17.66 4.88
C VAL A 115 8.36 -18.05 4.05
N THR A 116 8.69 -19.34 3.97
CA THR A 116 9.77 -19.81 3.09
C THR A 116 9.48 -19.46 1.63
N ASP A 117 8.29 -19.79 1.12
CA ASP A 117 7.87 -19.48 -0.25
C ASP A 117 7.95 -17.96 -0.55
N LEU A 118 7.58 -17.11 0.42
CA LEU A 118 7.63 -15.65 0.32
C LEU A 118 9.06 -15.13 0.21
N LEU A 119 9.99 -15.74 0.95
CA LEU A 119 11.41 -15.35 0.95
C LEU A 119 12.15 -15.77 -0.32
N GLU A 120 11.66 -16.79 -1.02
CA GLU A 120 12.17 -17.21 -2.33
C GLU A 120 11.76 -16.24 -3.46
N LEU A 121 10.73 -15.40 -3.26
CA LEU A 121 10.36 -14.37 -4.23
C LEU A 121 11.46 -13.32 -4.39
N ALA A 122 11.56 -12.73 -5.57
CA ALA A 122 12.49 -11.62 -5.84
C ALA A 122 12.28 -10.46 -4.85
N PRO A 123 13.34 -9.76 -4.40
CA PRO A 123 13.22 -8.60 -3.49
C PRO A 123 12.31 -7.48 -4.01
N GLU A 124 12.19 -7.35 -5.33
CA GLU A 124 11.36 -6.36 -6.02
C GLU A 124 9.90 -6.81 -6.18
N ASP A 125 9.57 -8.04 -5.79
CA ASP A 125 8.22 -8.58 -5.91
C ASP A 125 7.23 -7.77 -5.06
N PRO A 126 6.10 -7.29 -5.64
CA PRO A 126 5.13 -6.48 -4.92
C PRO A 126 4.55 -7.16 -3.68
N MET A 127 4.33 -8.48 -3.73
CA MET A 127 3.80 -9.25 -2.60
C MET A 127 4.80 -9.27 -1.45
N ARG A 128 6.07 -9.57 -1.74
CA ARG A 128 7.16 -9.54 -0.75
C ARG A 128 7.27 -8.17 -0.10
N GLN A 129 7.25 -7.10 -0.89
CA GLN A 129 7.32 -5.74 -0.37
C GLN A 129 6.10 -5.36 0.49
N ASN A 130 4.90 -5.73 0.06
CA ASN A 130 3.66 -5.44 0.80
C ASN A 130 3.63 -6.16 2.15
N VAL A 131 4.06 -7.42 2.20
CA VAL A 131 4.14 -8.17 3.46
C VAL A 131 5.17 -7.55 4.40
N LEU A 132 6.38 -7.25 3.94
CA LEU A 132 7.41 -6.63 4.77
C LEU A 132 6.98 -5.25 5.31
N ARG A 133 6.25 -4.48 4.50
CA ARG A 133 5.62 -3.22 4.94
C ARG A 133 4.51 -3.45 5.97
N ALA A 134 3.67 -4.47 5.81
CA ALA A 134 2.64 -4.79 6.79
C ALA A 134 3.27 -5.18 8.14
N LEU A 135 4.38 -5.92 8.12
CA LEU A 135 5.15 -6.26 9.32
C LEU A 135 5.74 -5.04 10.02
N SER A 136 6.20 -4.00 9.29
CA SER A 136 6.68 -2.77 9.93
C SER A 136 5.58 -2.13 10.78
N ASN A 137 4.36 -2.08 10.24
CA ASN A 137 3.20 -1.52 10.93
C ASN A 137 2.80 -2.37 12.13
N CYS A 138 2.85 -3.70 11.98
CA CYS A 138 2.57 -4.63 13.07
C CYS A 138 3.58 -4.47 14.21
N ARG A 139 4.88 -4.41 13.91
CA ARG A 139 5.94 -4.25 14.91
C ARG A 139 5.76 -3.00 15.77
N ILE A 140 5.26 -1.90 15.20
CA ILE A 140 4.95 -0.67 15.95
C ILE A 140 3.82 -0.91 16.96
N GLY A 141 2.79 -1.68 16.59
CA GLY A 141 1.67 -2.04 17.48
C GLY A 141 2.00 -3.15 18.49
N VAL A 142 2.94 -4.02 18.16
CA VAL A 142 3.38 -5.16 18.99
C VAL A 142 4.42 -4.74 20.04
N SER A 143 5.27 -3.75 19.75
CA SER A 143 6.31 -3.28 20.69
C SER A 143 5.73 -2.67 21.98
N THR A 144 4.45 -2.29 21.99
CA THR A 144 3.72 -1.81 23.18
C THR A 144 3.07 -2.93 24.01
N LYS A 145 3.03 -4.18 23.52
CA LYS A 145 2.35 -5.33 24.15
C LYS A 145 3.10 -6.66 23.97
N GLN A 146 4.42 -6.64 24.05
CA GLN A 146 5.27 -7.83 23.78
C GLN A 146 4.98 -9.03 24.70
N GLU A 147 4.42 -8.81 25.89
CA GLU A 147 4.13 -9.88 26.87
C GLU A 147 2.87 -10.70 26.55
N GLU A 148 2.05 -10.27 25.58
CA GLU A 148 0.76 -10.92 25.24
C GLU A 148 0.79 -11.70 23.92
N LEU A 149 1.93 -11.76 23.22
CA LEU A 149 2.00 -12.43 21.92
C LEU A 149 1.90 -13.95 22.05
N GLU A 150 1.09 -14.56 21.18
CA GLU A 150 1.08 -16.02 21.04
C GLU A 150 2.44 -16.48 20.45
N GLU A 151 2.92 -17.66 20.84
CA GLU A 151 4.23 -18.19 20.39
C GLU A 151 4.31 -18.25 18.85
N GLU A 152 3.19 -18.52 18.17
CA GLU A 152 3.11 -18.52 16.70
C GLU A 152 3.37 -17.14 16.09
N GLU A 153 2.84 -16.06 16.69
CA GLU A 153 3.08 -14.69 16.23
C GLU A 153 4.55 -14.31 16.41
N ARG A 154 5.16 -14.78 17.50
CA ARG A 154 6.58 -14.59 17.79
C ARG A 154 7.47 -15.33 16.78
N GLU A 155 7.15 -16.58 16.45
CA GLU A 155 7.87 -17.36 15.43
C GLU A 155 7.79 -16.70 14.05
N LEU A 156 6.60 -16.22 13.65
CA LEU A 156 6.43 -15.51 12.38
C LEU A 156 7.32 -14.27 12.30
N ILE A 157 7.34 -13.47 13.35
CA ILE A 157 8.19 -12.27 13.44
C ILE A 157 9.66 -12.67 13.35
N MET A 158 10.10 -13.73 14.05
CA MET A 158 11.50 -14.20 13.98
C MET A 158 11.90 -14.68 12.59
N ASN A 159 11.06 -15.47 11.93
CA ASN A 159 11.37 -16.04 10.63
C ASN A 159 11.47 -14.94 9.55
N LEU A 160 10.66 -13.90 9.65
CA LEU A 160 10.65 -12.77 8.72
C LEU A 160 11.65 -11.66 9.12
N SER A 161 12.22 -11.71 10.33
CA SER A 161 13.12 -10.68 10.86
C SER A 161 14.33 -10.40 9.97
N PRO A 162 15.08 -11.39 9.44
CA PRO A 162 16.26 -11.12 8.62
C PRO A 162 15.92 -10.36 7.33
N ALA A 163 14.92 -10.84 6.60
CA ALA A 163 14.47 -10.21 5.35
C ALA A 163 13.85 -8.84 5.60
N PHE A 164 13.16 -8.67 6.74
CA PHE A 164 12.66 -7.38 7.19
C PHE A 164 13.79 -6.39 7.48
N LEU A 165 14.81 -6.77 8.24
CA LEU A 165 15.95 -5.91 8.57
C LEU A 165 16.72 -5.48 7.32
N GLU A 166 16.89 -6.38 6.37
CA GLU A 166 17.51 -6.07 5.08
C GLU A 166 16.68 -5.07 4.28
N TRP A 167 15.36 -5.30 4.19
CA TRP A 167 14.42 -4.40 3.55
C TRP A 167 14.39 -3.01 4.21
N GLU A 168 14.39 -2.95 5.54
CA GLU A 168 14.44 -1.70 6.31
C GLU A 168 15.72 -0.92 6.01
N LYS A 169 16.88 -1.59 6.05
CA LYS A 169 18.18 -0.97 5.74
C LYS A 169 18.23 -0.45 4.31
N SER A 170 17.74 -1.23 3.35
CA SER A 170 17.68 -0.84 1.94
C SER A 170 16.79 0.40 1.75
N THR A 171 15.59 0.37 2.34
CA THR A 171 14.63 1.48 2.28
C THR A 171 15.18 2.75 2.93
N LEU A 172 15.85 2.64 4.08
CA LEU A 172 16.51 3.78 4.73
C LEU A 172 17.64 4.37 3.88
N ASN A 173 18.45 3.52 3.25
CA ASN A 173 19.52 3.98 2.37
C ASN A 173 18.97 4.69 1.13
N GLN A 174 17.92 4.14 0.51
CA GLN A 174 17.24 4.78 -0.61
C GLN A 174 16.64 6.13 -0.20
N GLY A 175 15.95 6.20 0.95
CA GLY A 175 15.40 7.44 1.49
C GLY A 175 16.49 8.47 1.79
N ARG A 176 17.65 8.04 2.32
CA ARG A 176 18.79 8.93 2.55
C ARG A 176 19.39 9.47 1.26
N GLN A 177 19.49 8.64 0.22
CA GLN A 177 19.99 9.07 -1.09
C GLN A 177 19.02 10.04 -1.76
N GLN A 178 17.72 9.71 -1.79
CA GLN A 178 16.68 10.57 -2.35
C GLN A 178 16.60 11.90 -1.60
N GLY A 179 16.52 11.87 -0.26
CA GLY A 179 16.49 13.09 0.55
C GLY A 179 17.77 13.92 0.43
N GLY A 180 18.92 13.28 0.20
CA GLY A 180 20.17 13.98 -0.10
C GLY A 180 20.15 14.67 -1.46
N GLN A 181 19.61 14.03 -2.50
CA GLN A 181 19.48 14.62 -3.83
C GLN A 181 18.45 15.75 -3.85
N GLU A 182 17.30 15.53 -3.23
CA GLU A 182 16.23 16.53 -3.10
C GLU A 182 16.69 17.72 -2.27
N GLY A 183 17.39 17.49 -1.15
CA GLY A 183 17.97 18.54 -0.32
C GLY A 183 19.00 19.40 -1.07
N LYS A 184 19.88 18.78 -1.86
CA LYS A 184 20.83 19.51 -2.72
C LYS A 184 20.12 20.36 -3.76
N ARG A 185 19.08 19.82 -4.40
CA ARG A 185 18.29 20.54 -5.39
C ARG A 185 17.58 21.74 -4.75
N GLU A 186 16.94 21.53 -3.61
CA GLU A 186 16.21 22.58 -2.87
C GLU A 186 17.16 23.68 -2.39
N GLU A 187 18.36 23.31 -1.94
CA GLU A 187 19.42 24.27 -1.58
C GLU A 187 19.88 25.08 -2.80
N ALA A 188 20.23 24.41 -3.90
CA ALA A 188 20.66 25.08 -5.14
C ALA A 188 19.58 26.01 -5.69
N PHE A 189 18.31 25.57 -5.69
CA PHE A 189 17.17 26.38 -6.09
C PHE A 189 16.97 27.59 -5.17
N THR A 190 16.98 27.38 -3.85
CA THR A 190 16.86 28.44 -2.86
C THR A 190 17.96 29.47 -2.99
N MET A 191 19.19 29.02 -3.24
CA MET A 191 20.36 29.88 -3.43
C MET A 191 20.25 30.69 -4.73
N ALA A 192 19.91 30.06 -5.85
CA ALA A 192 19.66 30.72 -7.13
C ALA A 192 18.59 31.81 -6.98
N LYS A 193 17.46 31.48 -6.33
CA LYS A 193 16.37 32.42 -6.07
C LYS A 193 16.81 33.60 -5.20
N ARG A 194 17.60 33.38 -4.14
CA ARG A 194 18.12 34.46 -3.28
C ARG A 194 19.05 35.40 -4.04
N VAL A 195 19.97 34.86 -4.84
CA VAL A 195 20.92 35.67 -5.63
C VAL A 195 20.17 36.49 -6.69
N LEU A 196 19.26 35.86 -7.43
CA LEU A 196 18.42 36.54 -8.43
C LEU A 196 17.61 37.67 -7.79
N ASN A 197 16.90 37.40 -6.69
CA ASN A 197 16.09 38.41 -6.01
C ASN A 197 16.92 39.59 -5.50
N ARG A 198 18.15 39.34 -5.04
CA ARG A 198 19.04 40.39 -4.54
C ARG A 198 19.64 41.25 -5.66
N ARG A 199 19.86 40.67 -6.85
CA ARG A 199 20.47 41.36 -8.00
C ARG A 199 19.45 42.10 -8.86
N VAL A 200 18.32 41.47 -9.16
CA VAL A 200 17.33 41.96 -10.14
C VAL A 200 16.06 42.50 -9.45
N GLY A 201 15.92 42.30 -8.13
CA GLY A 201 14.69 42.61 -7.41
C GLY A 201 13.68 41.47 -7.52
N SER A 202 12.39 41.76 -7.25
CA SER A 202 11.36 40.72 -7.26
C SER A 202 11.19 40.13 -8.66
N ILE A 203 11.56 38.85 -8.81
CA ILE A 203 11.54 38.15 -10.09
C ILE A 203 10.09 37.85 -10.48
N GLU A 204 9.75 38.01 -11.77
CA GLU A 204 8.45 37.65 -12.32
C GLU A 204 8.15 36.14 -12.16
N SER A 205 6.89 35.77 -11.94
CA SER A 205 6.48 34.37 -11.68
C SER A 205 6.85 33.40 -12.81
N THR A 206 6.88 33.88 -14.06
CA THR A 206 7.25 33.13 -15.27
C THR A 206 8.73 32.72 -15.24
N LEU A 207 9.63 33.60 -14.79
CA LEU A 207 11.05 33.29 -14.61
C LEU A 207 11.27 32.32 -13.45
N GLN A 208 10.50 32.45 -12.37
CA GLN A 208 10.61 31.55 -11.21
C GLN A 208 10.25 30.10 -11.56
N GLN A 209 9.20 29.88 -12.34
CA GLN A 209 8.82 28.55 -12.84
C GLN A 209 9.86 27.93 -13.77
N LYS A 210 10.56 28.76 -14.57
CA LYS A 210 11.65 28.27 -15.42
C LYS A 210 12.83 27.76 -14.59
N VAL A 211 13.21 28.49 -13.53
CA VAL A 211 14.29 28.09 -12.62
C VAL A 211 13.92 26.82 -11.85
N GLU A 212 12.67 26.66 -11.43
CA GLU A 212 12.19 25.48 -10.68
C GLU A 212 12.27 24.17 -11.48
N ARG A 213 12.23 24.25 -12.81
CA ARG A 213 12.32 23.11 -13.73
C ARG A 213 13.75 22.68 -14.06
N LEU A 214 14.75 23.48 -13.70
CA LEU A 214 16.15 23.17 -13.99
C LEU A 214 16.64 21.95 -13.18
N SER A 215 17.65 21.25 -13.69
CA SER A 215 18.33 20.21 -12.90
C SER A 215 19.23 20.85 -11.84
N THR A 216 19.66 20.07 -10.85
CA THR A 216 20.56 20.56 -9.79
C THR A 216 21.85 21.13 -10.38
N GLU A 217 22.43 20.48 -11.38
CA GLU A 217 23.67 20.92 -12.05
C GLU A 217 23.46 22.25 -12.78
N LYS A 218 22.33 22.40 -13.48
CA LYS A 218 21.98 23.66 -14.17
C LYS A 218 21.74 24.80 -13.17
N LEU A 219 21.14 24.49 -12.02
CA LEU A 219 20.93 25.46 -10.93
C LEU A 219 22.26 25.93 -10.33
N GLU A 220 23.19 25.02 -10.08
CA GLU A 220 24.54 25.37 -9.57
C GLU A 220 25.30 26.22 -10.60
N GLU A 221 25.30 25.84 -11.88
CA GLU A 221 25.91 26.64 -12.96
C GLU A 221 25.27 28.03 -13.10
N LEU A 222 23.94 28.11 -12.93
CA LEU A 222 23.22 29.37 -12.92
C LEU A 222 23.70 30.25 -11.75
N VAL A 223 23.87 29.69 -10.55
CA VAL A 223 24.39 30.43 -9.39
C VAL A 223 25.80 30.97 -9.66
N GLU A 224 26.70 30.16 -10.22
CA GLU A 224 28.07 30.58 -10.56
C GLU A 224 28.10 31.69 -11.61
N THR A 225 27.33 31.55 -12.68
CA THR A 225 27.25 32.56 -13.75
C THR A 225 26.59 33.85 -13.26
N LEU A 226 25.59 33.74 -12.38
CA LEU A 226 24.99 34.90 -11.72
C LEU A 226 25.99 35.69 -10.89
N PHE A 227 27.13 35.13 -10.46
CA PHE A 227 28.16 35.92 -9.80
C PHE A 227 28.86 36.89 -10.77
N VAL A 228 29.01 36.50 -12.04
CA VAL A 228 29.76 37.23 -13.09
C VAL A 228 28.87 38.19 -13.89
N LEU A 229 27.64 37.79 -14.19
CA LEU A 229 26.70 38.60 -14.98
C LEU A 229 26.19 39.80 -14.16
N THR A 230 26.16 40.98 -14.77
CA THR A 230 25.83 42.24 -14.10
C THR A 230 24.51 42.84 -14.56
N THR A 231 23.98 42.44 -15.72
CA THR A 231 22.79 43.07 -16.32
C THR A 231 21.61 42.09 -16.44
N GLU A 232 20.37 42.55 -16.23
CA GLU A 232 19.15 41.74 -16.32
C GLU A 232 18.97 41.01 -17.66
N ASN A 233 19.30 41.67 -18.78
CA ASN A 233 19.19 41.09 -20.12
C ASN A 233 20.13 39.88 -20.31
N GLU A 234 21.36 39.95 -19.78
CA GLU A 234 22.34 38.85 -19.87
C GLU A 234 21.86 37.62 -19.11
N ILE A 235 21.16 37.82 -17.98
CA ILE A 235 20.58 36.75 -17.18
C ILE A 235 19.43 36.08 -17.93
N ARG A 236 18.60 36.87 -18.62
CA ARG A 236 17.46 36.35 -19.41
C ARG A 236 17.94 35.50 -20.58
N ASP A 237 18.93 35.99 -21.34
CA ASP A 237 19.49 35.27 -22.49
C ASP A 237 20.13 33.94 -22.06
N ARG A 238 20.78 33.90 -20.88
CA ARG A 238 21.37 32.65 -20.35
C ARG A 238 20.32 31.64 -19.91
N LEU A 239 19.22 32.08 -19.29
CA LEU A 239 18.10 31.22 -18.91
C LEU A 239 17.38 30.62 -20.12
N GLU A 240 17.39 31.30 -21.27
CA GLU A 240 16.87 30.74 -22.53
C GLU A 240 17.80 29.66 -23.10
N GLN A 241 19.12 29.83 -23.01
CA GLN A 241 20.10 28.83 -23.44
C GLN A 241 20.08 27.56 -22.58
N GLN A 242 19.80 27.65 -21.28
CA GLN A 242 19.74 26.46 -20.41
C GLN A 242 18.42 25.68 -20.50
N ASN A 243 17.39 26.20 -21.18
CA ASN A 243 16.10 25.55 -21.37
C ASN A 243 15.91 24.91 -22.76
N SER A 244 16.88 25.05 -23.68
CA SER A 244 17.03 24.16 -24.85
C SER A 244 17.76 22.87 -24.48
#